data_AF-A0A7Y2H1T9-F1
#
_entry.id   AF-A0A7Y2H1T9-F1
#
_cell.length_a   1.000
_cell.length_b   1.000
_cell.length_c   1.000
_cell.angle_alpha   90.00
_cell.angle_beta   90.00
_cell.angle_gamma   90.00
#
_symmetry.space_group_name_H-M   'P 1'
#
loop_
_entity.id
_entity.type
_entity.pdbx_description
1 polymer ?
#
loop_
_entity_poly.entity_id
_entity_poly.type
_entity_poly.pdbx_seq_one_letter_code
_entity_poly.pdbx_strand_id
1 'polypeptide(L)'
;MSEMPPEKLTAEEARVQKLLRSLSAPEGDSSFQKSLRDQFVSGELQETGNATEAGEAGATATPSRAATPDRAKVVPIESHARSIWTWAVAAAAVVAIVFSAVMYNTGPAYEFMAVRGSGFVEVNGERIAASNIPQLTAAIHGGARVKLDPSVEMDVRVPGYFALQLTENTDMILPRSPGKLWGKTQNALFENGEVRVTTAADFPGSQLTFSTPEAVVEVNGTTLAVIRDEDGTCVCVYSGSVGMSEPCMPPEPVAEGKRKLMFRDHHKEPVLMEITPMERTKLQMFEDAAGTH
;
A
#
# COMPACT_ATOMS: atom_id res chain seq x y z
N MET A 1 -15.38 -41.96 -2.19
CA MET A 1 -14.57 -40.81 -1.74
C MET A 1 -13.17 -41.04 -2.28
N SER A 2 -12.78 -40.35 -3.35
CA SER A 2 -11.44 -40.51 -3.93
C SER A 2 -10.43 -39.84 -3.03
N GLU A 3 -9.48 -40.61 -2.49
CA GLU A 3 -8.31 -40.09 -1.81
C GLU A 3 -7.45 -39.35 -2.85
N MET A 4 -7.46 -38.02 -2.79
CA MET A 4 -6.48 -37.24 -3.55
C MET A 4 -5.11 -37.48 -2.92
N PRO A 5 -4.08 -37.83 -3.73
CA PRO A 5 -2.73 -38.01 -3.20
C PRO A 5 -2.25 -36.69 -2.59
N PRO A 6 -1.49 -36.74 -1.48
CA PRO A 6 -1.00 -35.55 -0.81
C PRO A 6 -0.11 -34.76 -1.78
N GLU A 7 -0.49 -33.49 -2.00
CA GLU A 7 0.24 -32.55 -2.82
C GLU A 7 1.65 -32.38 -2.25
N LYS A 8 2.66 -32.68 -3.08
CA LYS A 8 4.06 -32.60 -2.66
C LYS A 8 4.49 -31.14 -2.71
N LEU A 9 4.75 -30.57 -1.53
CA LEU A 9 5.35 -29.25 -1.40
C LEU A 9 6.67 -29.19 -2.18
N THR A 10 6.88 -28.07 -2.87
CA THR A 10 8.15 -27.74 -3.51
C THR A 10 9.26 -27.59 -2.45
N ALA A 11 10.53 -27.65 -2.87
CA ALA A 11 11.67 -27.52 -1.94
C ALA A 11 11.68 -26.17 -1.21
N GLU A 12 11.17 -25.12 -1.86
CA GLU A 12 11.05 -23.79 -1.28
C GLU A 12 9.91 -23.70 -0.26
N GLU A 13 8.73 -24.24 -0.59
CA GLU A 13 7.59 -24.32 0.34
C GLU A 13 7.92 -25.18 1.57
N ALA A 14 8.66 -26.27 1.40
CA ALA A 14 9.14 -27.08 2.53
C ALA A 14 10.09 -26.29 3.44
N ARG A 15 10.92 -25.39 2.88
CA ARG A 15 11.82 -24.53 3.64
C ARG A 15 11.06 -23.44 4.39
N VAL A 16 10.08 -22.80 3.76
CA VAL A 16 9.19 -21.80 4.39
C VAL A 16 8.36 -22.45 5.50
N GLN A 17 7.79 -23.63 5.25
CA GLN A 17 7.03 -24.36 6.27
C GLN A 17 7.90 -24.74 7.47
N LYS A 18 9.17 -25.10 7.25
CA LYS A 18 10.13 -25.37 8.33
C LYS A 18 10.47 -24.12 9.14
N LEU A 19 10.63 -22.96 8.48
CA LEU A 19 10.85 -21.67 9.16
C LEU A 19 9.63 -21.26 10.00
N LEU A 20 8.42 -21.37 9.46
CA LEU A 20 7.19 -21.06 10.19
C LEU A 20 7.01 -21.95 11.43
N ARG A 21 7.36 -23.24 11.34
CA ARG A 21 7.34 -24.16 12.50
C ARG A 21 8.43 -23.90 13.52
N SER A 22 9.49 -23.19 13.14
CA SER A 22 10.59 -22.82 14.04
C SER A 22 10.35 -21.50 14.79
N LEU A 23 9.34 -20.73 14.38
CA LEU A 23 8.88 -19.59 15.16
C LEU A 23 8.29 -20.11 16.47
N SER A 24 8.79 -19.59 17.59
CA SER A 24 8.21 -19.90 18.89
C SER A 24 6.77 -19.42 18.89
N ALA A 25 5.83 -20.32 19.21
CA ALA A 25 4.45 -19.91 19.40
C ALA A 25 4.44 -18.81 20.47
N PRO A 26 3.82 -17.65 20.22
CA PRO A 26 3.72 -16.61 21.23
C PRO A 26 3.08 -17.22 22.48
N GLU A 27 3.69 -16.98 23.64
CA GLU A 27 3.10 -17.43 24.90
C GLU A 27 1.71 -16.82 25.01
N GLY A 28 0.69 -17.69 25.03
CA GLY A 28 -0.69 -17.25 25.14
C GLY A 28 -0.88 -16.51 26.46
N ASP A 29 -1.41 -15.29 26.39
CA ASP A 29 -1.73 -14.50 27.58
C ASP A 29 -2.76 -15.25 28.45
N SER A 30 -2.29 -15.73 29.60
CA SER A 30 -3.10 -16.50 30.55
C SER A 30 -4.30 -15.71 31.08
N SER A 31 -4.22 -14.37 31.12
CA SER A 31 -5.32 -13.51 31.54
C SER A 31 -6.43 -13.46 30.49
N PHE A 32 -6.06 -13.40 29.21
CA PHE A 32 -6.99 -13.44 28.09
C PHE A 32 -7.70 -14.80 27.98
N GLN A 33 -6.96 -15.91 28.13
CA GLN A 33 -7.54 -17.25 28.12
C GLN A 33 -8.54 -17.47 29.26
N LYS A 34 -8.24 -16.93 30.44
CA LYS A 34 -9.16 -16.97 31.59
C LYS A 34 -10.43 -16.17 31.30
N SER A 35 -10.29 -14.95 30.76
CA SER A 35 -11.43 -14.11 30.37
C SER A 35 -12.33 -14.80 29.33
N LEU A 36 -11.75 -15.42 28.30
CA LEU A 36 -12.52 -16.16 27.29
C LEU A 36 -13.24 -17.38 27.87
N ARG A 37 -12.59 -18.11 28.78
CA ARG A 37 -13.20 -19.27 29.44
C ARG A 37 -14.37 -18.83 30.33
N ASP A 38 -14.20 -17.75 31.07
CA ASP A 38 -15.25 -17.21 31.94
C ASP A 38 -16.45 -16.71 31.11
N GLN A 39 -16.22 -16.02 29.99
CA GLN A 39 -17.26 -15.57 29.06
C GLN A 39 -18.00 -16.73 28.36
N PHE A 40 -17.29 -17.81 28.03
CA PHE A 40 -17.90 -18.98 27.41
C PHE A 40 -18.79 -19.75 28.38
N VAL A 41 -18.35 -19.90 29.64
CA VAL A 41 -19.13 -20.60 30.68
C VAL A 41 -20.32 -19.77 31.16
N SER A 42 -20.19 -18.45 31.23
CA SER A 42 -21.30 -17.57 31.61
C SER A 42 -22.36 -17.41 30.52
N GLY A 43 -22.06 -17.81 29.28
CA GLY A 43 -22.93 -17.57 28.13
C GLY A 43 -22.98 -16.10 27.71
N GLU A 44 -22.09 -15.25 28.24
CA GLU A 44 -21.95 -13.82 27.89
C GLU A 44 -21.12 -13.58 26.64
N LEU A 45 -20.86 -14.60 25.83
CA LEU A 45 -20.48 -14.37 24.44
C LEU A 45 -21.68 -13.78 23.71
N GLN A 46 -22.00 -12.52 24.04
CA GLN A 46 -22.84 -11.65 23.24
C GLN A 46 -22.17 -11.59 21.87
N GLU A 47 -22.83 -12.18 20.87
CA GLU A 47 -22.70 -11.70 19.51
C GLU A 47 -22.95 -10.18 19.60
N THR A 48 -21.88 -9.39 19.54
CA THR A 48 -21.97 -7.93 19.57
C THR A 48 -22.70 -7.47 18.32
N GLY A 49 -24.02 -7.45 18.42
CA GLY A 49 -24.97 -6.95 17.45
C GLY A 49 -26.17 -6.40 18.20
N ASN A 50 -26.42 -5.11 18.00
CA ASN A 50 -27.63 -4.35 18.35
C ASN A 50 -27.58 -3.54 19.66
N ALA A 51 -26.88 -2.40 19.60
CA ALA A 51 -27.53 -1.12 19.93
C ALA A 51 -28.18 -0.66 18.62
N THR A 52 -29.45 -0.29 18.50
CA THR A 52 -30.28 0.58 19.34
C THR A 52 -31.70 0.44 18.80
N GLU A 53 -32.72 0.33 19.65
CA GLU A 53 -34.01 1.03 19.50
C GLU A 53 -34.94 0.59 20.65
N ALA A 54 -35.03 1.47 21.64
CA ALA A 54 -36.00 1.41 22.70
C ALA A 54 -36.99 2.56 22.49
N GLY A 55 -38.28 2.23 22.47
CA GLY A 55 -39.33 3.16 22.82
C GLY A 55 -40.54 3.12 21.89
N GLU A 56 -41.56 2.33 22.26
CA GLU A 56 -42.91 2.89 22.39
C GLU A 56 -43.84 1.97 23.19
N ALA A 57 -44.80 2.63 23.85
CA ALA A 57 -45.58 2.19 25.00
C ALA A 57 -46.75 1.26 24.66
N GLY A 58 -47.28 0.54 25.67
CA GLY A 58 -48.57 -0.14 25.50
C GLY A 58 -49.02 -1.07 26.63
N ALA A 59 -49.67 -0.49 27.63
CA ALA A 59 -50.87 -0.96 28.36
C ALA A 59 -51.10 -2.46 28.72
N THR A 60 -51.42 -2.61 30.00
CA THR A 60 -52.00 -3.74 30.72
C THR A 60 -53.37 -4.25 30.23
N ALA A 61 -53.45 -5.59 30.18
CA ALA A 61 -54.49 -6.49 30.76
C ALA A 61 -55.88 -6.71 30.09
N THR A 62 -55.99 -7.92 29.52
CA THR A 62 -57.01 -9.00 29.75
C THR A 62 -58.42 -8.89 29.13
N PRO A 63 -58.83 -9.89 28.32
CA PRO A 63 -59.80 -10.91 28.76
C PRO A 63 -59.39 -12.34 28.33
N SER A 64 -59.54 -13.38 29.16
CA SER A 64 -60.74 -14.20 29.39
C SER A 64 -60.55 -15.62 28.82
N ARG A 65 -60.75 -16.59 29.71
CA ARG A 65 -60.56 -18.03 29.55
C ARG A 65 -61.87 -18.65 29.09
N ALA A 66 -61.90 -19.29 27.92
CA ALA A 66 -62.90 -20.32 27.63
C ALA A 66 -62.47 -21.27 26.50
N ALA A 67 -62.59 -22.56 26.84
CA ALA A 67 -62.98 -23.67 25.99
C ALA A 67 -62.15 -24.01 24.73
N THR A 68 -61.42 -25.10 24.89
CA THR A 68 -60.78 -25.92 23.85
C THR A 68 -61.81 -26.60 22.95
N PRO A 69 -61.68 -26.49 21.61
CA PRO A 69 -62.06 -27.57 20.71
C PRO A 69 -60.86 -28.06 19.89
N ASP A 70 -60.60 -29.36 20.06
CA ASP A 70 -60.25 -30.34 19.04
C ASP A 70 -59.39 -29.93 17.82
N ARG A 71 -58.07 -29.99 18.03
CA ARG A 71 -57.09 -30.76 17.25
C ARG A 71 -57.32 -30.91 15.73
N ALA A 72 -57.27 -29.80 15.00
CA ALA A 72 -56.77 -29.82 13.62
C ALA A 72 -55.30 -29.35 13.63
N LYS A 73 -54.36 -30.25 13.34
CA LYS A 73 -52.94 -29.91 13.14
C LYS A 73 -52.80 -29.07 11.86
N VAL A 74 -52.99 -27.77 11.98
CA VAL A 74 -52.54 -26.82 10.96
C VAL A 74 -51.03 -26.70 11.14
N VAL A 75 -50.27 -27.28 10.20
CA VAL A 75 -48.82 -27.10 10.13
C VAL A 75 -48.59 -25.64 9.74
N PRO A 76 -47.94 -24.81 10.58
CA PRO A 76 -47.66 -23.43 10.21
C PRO A 76 -46.59 -23.44 9.11
N ILE A 77 -47.01 -23.21 7.86
CA ILE A 77 -46.13 -22.92 6.73
C ILE A 77 -45.70 -21.44 6.84
N GLU A 78 -45.12 -21.07 7.98
CA GLU A 78 -44.64 -19.71 8.22
C GLU A 78 -43.31 -19.81 8.96
N SER A 79 -42.20 -19.59 8.25
CA SER A 79 -40.98 -19.00 8.85
C SER A 79 -39.77 -18.92 7.91
N HIS A 80 -39.70 -19.67 6.82
CA HIS A 80 -38.49 -19.62 5.96
C HIS A 80 -38.30 -18.30 5.20
N ALA A 81 -39.37 -17.54 4.94
CA ALA A 81 -39.28 -16.26 4.23
C ALA A 81 -38.56 -15.15 5.03
N ARG A 82 -38.64 -15.17 6.38
CA ARG A 82 -37.96 -14.17 7.23
C ARG A 82 -36.44 -14.36 7.24
N SER A 83 -35.97 -15.61 7.15
CA SER A 83 -34.54 -15.92 7.14
C SER A 83 -33.86 -15.42 5.87
N ILE A 84 -34.49 -15.56 4.70
CA ILE A 84 -33.90 -15.11 3.42
C ILE A 84 -33.72 -13.58 3.41
N TRP A 85 -34.64 -12.83 4.01
CA TRP A 85 -34.57 -11.37 4.03
C TRP A 85 -33.47 -10.84 4.97
N THR A 86 -33.25 -11.49 6.12
CA THR A 86 -32.15 -11.11 7.03
C THR A 86 -30.77 -11.34 6.42
N TRP A 87 -30.59 -12.43 5.66
CA TRP A 87 -29.33 -12.67 4.93
C TRP A 87 -29.11 -11.66 3.80
N ALA A 88 -30.17 -11.23 3.11
CA ALA A 88 -30.07 -10.21 2.06
C ALA A 88 -29.65 -8.84 2.61
N VAL A 89 -30.21 -8.43 3.76
CA VAL A 89 -29.83 -7.17 4.43
C VAL A 89 -28.39 -7.21 4.92
N ALA A 90 -27.97 -8.33 5.54
CA ALA A 90 -26.60 -8.50 6.00
C ALA A 90 -25.59 -8.42 4.83
N ALA A 91 -25.88 -9.09 3.70
CA ALA A 91 -25.02 -9.03 2.52
C ALA A 91 -24.92 -7.60 1.95
N ALA A 92 -26.04 -6.87 1.87
CA ALA A 92 -26.05 -5.50 1.39
C ALA A 92 -25.23 -4.55 2.30
N ALA A 93 -25.32 -4.72 3.62
CA ALA A 93 -24.55 -3.94 4.57
C ALA A 93 -23.03 -4.18 4.43
N VAL A 94 -22.60 -5.44 4.27
CA VAL A 94 -21.19 -5.77 4.04
C VAL A 94 -20.67 -5.14 2.74
N VAL A 95 -21.44 -5.22 1.65
CA VAL A 95 -21.08 -4.57 0.39
C VAL A 95 -20.95 -3.06 0.55
N ALA A 96 -21.89 -2.42 1.24
CA ALA A 96 -21.83 -0.98 1.50
C ALA A 96 -20.60 -0.59 2.33
N ILE A 97 -20.24 -1.37 3.36
CA ILE A 97 -19.06 -1.12 4.20
C ILE A 97 -17.77 -1.29 3.38
N VAL A 98 -17.62 -2.39 2.65
CA VAL A 98 -16.44 -2.64 1.82
C VAL A 98 -16.30 -1.58 0.75
N PHE A 99 -17.39 -1.24 0.06
CA PHE A 99 -17.40 -0.18 -0.95
C PHE A 99 -17.01 1.18 -0.37
N SER A 100 -17.60 1.57 0.77
CA SER A 100 -17.25 2.82 1.45
C SER A 100 -15.78 2.83 1.83
N ALA A 101 -15.30 1.75 2.44
CA ALA A 101 -13.93 1.67 2.91
C ALA A 101 -12.92 1.73 1.74
N VAL A 102 -13.23 1.14 0.58
CA VAL A 102 -12.42 1.29 -0.65
C VAL A 102 -12.42 2.73 -1.16
N MET A 103 -13.57 3.39 -1.22
CA MET A 103 -13.68 4.76 -1.72
C MET A 103 -12.98 5.79 -0.81
N TYR A 104 -13.03 5.58 0.50
CA TYR A 104 -12.39 6.46 1.48
C TYR A 104 -10.90 6.15 1.70
N ASN A 105 -10.38 5.05 1.17
CA ASN A 105 -8.96 4.69 1.27
C ASN A 105 -8.05 5.38 0.22
N THR A 106 -8.50 6.47 -0.38
CA THR A 106 -7.69 7.23 -1.34
C THR A 106 -6.66 8.12 -0.63
N GLY A 107 -5.42 8.04 -1.09
CA GLY A 107 -4.33 8.93 -0.65
C GLY A 107 -4.49 10.34 -1.20
N PRO A 108 -3.68 11.30 -0.73
CA PRO A 108 -3.65 12.63 -1.31
C PRO A 108 -3.27 12.56 -2.79
N ALA A 109 -3.85 13.45 -3.60
CA ALA A 109 -3.52 13.55 -5.01
C ALA A 109 -2.08 14.05 -5.20
N TYR A 110 -1.51 13.76 -6.36
CA TYR A 110 -0.28 14.40 -6.78
C TYR A 110 -0.51 15.90 -6.97
N GLU A 111 0.44 16.69 -6.50
CA GLU A 111 0.52 18.12 -6.76
C GLU A 111 1.72 18.40 -7.66
N PHE A 112 1.47 19.13 -8.73
CA PHE A 112 2.51 19.64 -9.60
C PHE A 112 3.22 20.81 -8.91
N MET A 113 4.55 20.80 -8.85
CA MET A 113 5.33 21.87 -8.23
C MET A 113 5.96 22.79 -9.27
N ALA A 114 6.72 22.22 -10.21
CA ALA A 114 7.45 22.97 -11.21
C ALA A 114 7.78 22.10 -12.42
N VAL A 115 7.95 22.75 -13.57
CA VAL A 115 8.65 22.18 -14.73
C VAL A 115 9.71 23.18 -15.17
N ARG A 116 10.90 22.68 -15.49
CA ARG A 116 12.02 23.46 -16.00
C ARG A 116 12.40 22.97 -17.39
N GLY A 117 12.89 23.89 -18.21
CA GLY A 117 13.32 23.62 -19.57
C GLY A 117 12.20 23.69 -20.61
N SER A 118 12.46 23.11 -21.78
CA SER A 118 11.56 23.19 -22.94
C SER A 118 11.44 21.83 -23.62
N GLY A 119 10.25 21.50 -24.13
CA GLY A 119 9.99 20.23 -24.79
C GLY A 119 8.61 19.70 -24.42
N PHE A 120 8.50 18.37 -24.41
CA PHE A 120 7.28 17.66 -24.10
C PHE A 120 7.48 16.71 -22.92
N VAL A 121 6.39 16.45 -22.23
CA VAL A 121 6.22 15.38 -21.26
C VAL A 121 5.20 14.41 -21.86
N GLU A 122 5.56 13.15 -22.00
CA GLU A 122 4.61 12.10 -22.39
C GLU A 122 3.98 11.51 -21.13
N VAL A 123 2.67 11.63 -20.97
CA VAL A 123 1.92 11.03 -19.84
C VAL A 123 0.94 10.00 -20.40
N ASN A 124 1.11 8.74 -20.05
CA ASN A 124 0.31 7.61 -20.55
C ASN A 124 0.22 7.55 -22.09
N GLY A 125 1.28 7.96 -22.79
CA GLY A 125 1.35 8.01 -24.26
C GLY A 125 0.85 9.32 -24.89
N GLU A 126 0.28 10.24 -24.10
CA GLU A 126 -0.11 11.57 -24.56
C GLU A 126 1.05 12.56 -24.41
N ARG A 127 1.51 13.16 -25.51
CA ARG A 127 2.54 14.21 -25.48
C ARG A 127 1.93 15.56 -25.14
N ILE A 128 2.32 16.11 -23.99
CA ILE A 128 1.87 17.39 -23.46
C ILE A 128 3.06 18.34 -23.46
N ALA A 129 2.87 19.56 -23.96
CA ALA A 129 3.94 20.57 -23.92
C ALA A 129 4.33 20.87 -22.46
N ALA A 130 5.64 20.93 -22.18
CA ALA A 130 6.17 21.24 -20.84
C ALA A 130 5.65 22.58 -20.28
N SER A 131 5.28 23.52 -21.16
CA SER A 131 4.69 24.82 -20.79
C SER A 131 3.18 24.76 -20.47
N ASN A 132 2.49 23.66 -20.79
CA ASN A 132 1.04 23.53 -20.55
C ASN A 132 0.76 22.92 -19.17
N ILE A 133 1.07 23.70 -18.13
CA ILE A 133 0.94 23.29 -16.73
C ILE A 133 -0.46 22.78 -16.36
N PRO A 134 -1.58 23.41 -16.80
CA PRO A 134 -2.91 22.90 -16.49
C PRO A 134 -3.17 21.48 -17.02
N GLN A 135 -2.73 21.18 -18.25
CA GLN A 135 -2.89 19.85 -18.84
C GLN A 135 -1.99 18.81 -18.15
N LEU A 136 -0.75 19.17 -17.80
CA LEU A 136 0.14 18.32 -17.01
C LEU A 136 -0.46 18.00 -15.64
N THR A 137 -0.96 19.01 -14.94
CA THR A 137 -1.57 18.85 -13.61
C THR A 137 -2.77 17.89 -13.66
N ALA A 138 -3.58 17.94 -14.72
CA ALA A 138 -4.71 17.04 -14.89
C ALA A 138 -4.30 15.61 -15.28
N ALA A 139 -3.19 15.46 -16.02
CA ALA A 139 -2.72 14.17 -16.51
C ALA A 139 -1.90 13.39 -15.47
N ILE A 140 -1.22 14.08 -14.56
CA ILE A 140 -0.35 13.47 -13.55
C ILE A 140 -1.17 12.91 -12.38
N HIS A 141 -1.10 11.60 -12.19
CA HIS A 141 -1.69 10.89 -11.06
C HIS A 141 -0.86 9.66 -10.70
N GLY A 142 -1.11 9.07 -9.54
CA GLY A 142 -0.45 7.82 -9.15
C GLY A 142 -0.70 6.70 -10.15
N GLY A 143 0.35 6.00 -10.55
CA GLY A 143 0.32 4.96 -11.58
C GLY A 143 0.39 5.48 -13.03
N ALA A 144 0.47 6.79 -13.26
CA ALA A 144 0.71 7.33 -14.60
C ALA A 144 2.14 6.99 -15.07
N ARG A 145 2.30 6.58 -16.32
CA ARG A 145 3.62 6.47 -16.96
C ARG A 145 4.03 7.83 -17.50
N VAL A 146 5.19 8.31 -17.09
CA VAL A 146 5.73 9.62 -17.44
C VAL A 146 7.05 9.44 -18.17
N LYS A 147 7.21 10.10 -19.32
CA LYS A 147 8.48 10.22 -20.02
C LYS A 147 8.85 11.68 -20.25
N LEU A 148 10.08 12.06 -19.92
CA LEU A 148 10.57 13.42 -20.11
C LEU A 148 11.49 13.50 -21.34
N ASP A 149 11.31 14.55 -22.14
CA ASP A 149 12.27 14.91 -23.18
C ASP A 149 13.66 15.26 -22.57
N PRO A 150 14.76 15.27 -23.36
CA PRO A 150 16.13 15.46 -22.88
C PRO A 150 16.44 16.83 -22.25
N SER A 151 15.52 17.78 -22.29
CA SER A 151 15.70 19.15 -21.77
C SER A 151 14.58 19.56 -20.85
N VAL A 152 13.89 18.60 -20.24
CA VAL A 152 12.76 18.83 -19.32
C VAL A 152 13.05 18.19 -17.98
N GLU A 153 12.86 18.96 -16.92
CA GLU A 153 12.78 18.47 -15.54
C GLU A 153 11.39 18.75 -14.99
N MET A 154 10.87 17.85 -14.15
CA MET A 154 9.55 17.99 -13.55
C MET A 154 9.58 17.62 -12.07
N ASP A 155 9.06 18.53 -11.25
CA ASP A 155 8.91 18.35 -9.80
C ASP A 155 7.43 18.09 -9.48
N VAL A 156 7.16 16.98 -8.80
CA VAL A 156 5.82 16.61 -8.32
C VAL A 156 5.90 16.18 -6.86
N ARG A 157 4.82 16.33 -6.12
CA ARG A 157 4.76 15.87 -4.72
C ARG A 157 3.45 15.20 -4.39
N VAL A 158 3.51 14.36 -3.36
CA VAL A 158 2.36 13.81 -2.67
C VAL A 158 2.35 14.42 -1.27
N PRO A 159 1.47 15.40 -0.99
CA PRO A 159 1.51 16.19 0.24
C PRO A 159 1.55 15.33 1.51
N GLY A 160 2.53 15.60 2.38
CA GLY A 160 2.75 14.87 3.63
C GLY A 160 3.47 13.52 3.48
N TYR A 161 3.88 13.12 2.27
CA TYR A 161 4.55 11.84 2.04
C TYR A 161 5.91 12.01 1.39
N PHE A 162 5.99 12.49 0.15
CA PHE A 162 7.25 12.63 -0.57
C PHE A 162 7.16 13.65 -1.71
N ALA A 163 8.30 14.15 -2.15
CA ALA A 163 8.49 14.88 -3.38
C ALA A 163 9.40 14.09 -4.32
N LEU A 164 9.11 14.16 -5.62
CA LEU A 164 9.90 13.57 -6.69
C LEU A 164 10.35 14.67 -7.65
N GLN A 165 11.61 14.65 -8.03
CA GLN A 165 12.12 15.38 -9.18
C GLN A 165 12.54 14.37 -10.24
N LEU A 166 11.84 14.39 -11.37
CA LEU A 166 12.14 13.61 -12.55
C LEU A 166 13.05 14.47 -13.43
N THR A 167 14.23 13.98 -13.78
CA THR A 167 15.18 14.71 -14.63
C THR A 167 14.99 14.36 -16.10
N GLU A 168 15.78 15.00 -16.97
CA GLU A 168 15.84 14.67 -18.39
C GLU A 168 15.93 13.16 -18.66
N ASN A 169 15.28 12.72 -19.75
CA ASN A 169 15.27 11.32 -20.21
C ASN A 169 14.66 10.29 -19.23
N THR A 170 13.97 10.75 -18.19
CA THR A 170 13.27 9.87 -17.26
C THR A 170 12.11 9.15 -17.94
N ASP A 171 11.99 7.83 -17.78
CA ASP A 171 10.81 7.02 -18.11
C ASP A 171 10.43 6.21 -16.86
N MET A 172 9.29 6.54 -16.26
CA MET A 172 8.85 5.88 -15.03
C MET A 172 7.34 5.78 -14.91
N ILE A 173 6.87 4.78 -14.17
CA ILE A 173 5.51 4.74 -13.64
C ILE A 173 5.53 5.38 -12.24
N LEU A 174 4.80 6.46 -12.08
CA LEU A 174 4.71 7.16 -10.80
C LEU A 174 4.13 6.24 -9.72
N PRO A 175 4.68 6.27 -8.49
CA PRO A 175 4.13 5.49 -7.39
C PRO A 175 2.67 5.88 -7.14
N ARG A 176 1.83 4.92 -6.75
CA ARG A 176 0.47 5.26 -6.29
C ARG A 176 0.55 6.08 -5.01
N SER A 177 -0.40 6.98 -4.78
CA SER A 177 -0.50 7.65 -3.50
C SER A 177 -0.82 6.64 -2.38
N PRO A 178 -0.15 6.72 -1.21
CA PRO A 178 -0.43 5.87 -0.06
C PRO A 178 -1.89 5.96 0.37
N GLY A 179 -2.55 4.81 0.59
CA GLY A 179 -3.90 4.79 1.15
C GLY A 179 -3.93 5.16 2.65
N LYS A 180 -5.08 5.63 3.13
CA LYS A 180 -5.26 6.09 4.53
C LYS A 180 -5.35 4.93 5.54
N LEU A 181 -6.04 3.86 5.19
CA LEU A 181 -6.36 2.70 6.02
C LEU A 181 -5.47 1.49 5.69
N TRP A 182 -5.20 1.26 4.40
CA TRP A 182 -4.33 0.17 3.90
C TRP A 182 -3.66 0.57 2.58
N GLY A 183 -2.71 -0.25 2.09
CA GLY A 183 -1.96 0.05 0.87
C GLY A 183 -0.87 1.11 1.08
N LYS A 184 -0.14 0.99 2.20
CA LYS A 184 0.98 1.86 2.56
C LYS A 184 2.27 1.56 1.80
N THR A 185 2.30 0.56 0.93
CA THR A 185 3.42 0.29 0.04
C THR A 185 3.16 0.95 -1.32
N GLN A 186 4.08 1.77 -1.78
CA GLN A 186 4.08 2.41 -3.08
C GLN A 186 5.19 1.83 -3.92
N ASN A 187 4.85 1.39 -5.13
CA ASN A 187 5.83 0.88 -6.09
C ASN A 187 5.90 1.83 -7.27
N ALA A 188 7.11 2.29 -7.59
CA ALA A 188 7.45 2.98 -8.82
C ALA A 188 8.21 2.01 -9.72
N LEU A 189 7.85 1.95 -11.00
CA LEU A 189 8.62 1.22 -12.01
C LEU A 189 9.50 2.23 -12.75
N PHE A 190 10.80 2.00 -12.78
CA PHE A 190 11.77 2.96 -13.28
C PHE A 190 12.56 2.33 -14.44
N GLU A 191 12.29 2.82 -15.65
CA GLU A 191 12.82 2.25 -16.89
C GLU A 191 14.06 2.99 -17.36
N ASN A 192 14.22 4.28 -17.11
CA ASN A 192 15.42 5.02 -17.54
C ASN A 192 15.52 6.37 -16.84
N GLY A 193 16.73 6.93 -16.77
CA GLY A 193 16.98 8.33 -16.40
C GLY A 193 17.38 8.48 -14.93
N GLU A 194 17.04 9.61 -14.34
CA GLU A 194 17.33 9.92 -12.94
C GLU A 194 16.07 10.47 -12.23
N VAL A 195 15.78 9.92 -11.06
CA VAL A 195 14.75 10.44 -10.17
C VAL A 195 15.37 10.75 -8.81
N ARG A 196 15.13 11.96 -8.33
CA ARG A 196 15.47 12.37 -6.97
C ARG A 196 14.22 12.31 -6.12
N VAL A 197 14.33 11.78 -4.91
CA VAL A 197 13.21 11.64 -3.98
C VAL A 197 13.63 12.12 -2.60
N THR A 198 12.73 12.84 -1.96
CA THR A 198 12.83 13.20 -0.55
C THR A 198 11.49 12.93 0.10
N THR A 199 11.51 12.32 1.27
CA THR A 199 10.32 11.99 2.04
C THR A 199 10.06 13.04 3.11
N ALA A 200 8.80 13.27 3.47
CA ALA A 200 8.45 14.11 4.61
C ALA A 200 8.98 13.51 5.93
N ALA A 201 9.18 14.36 6.95
CA ALA A 201 9.68 13.94 8.26
C ALA A 201 8.84 12.84 8.91
N ASP A 202 7.51 12.91 8.73
CA ASP A 202 6.55 11.95 9.29
C ASP A 202 6.24 10.78 8.36
N PHE A 203 7.08 10.47 7.35
CA PHE A 203 6.83 9.40 6.36
C PHE A 203 6.31 8.13 7.05
N PRO A 204 4.98 7.85 7.02
CA PRO A 204 4.28 7.22 8.16
C PRO A 204 4.35 5.68 8.16
N GLY A 205 5.57 5.16 8.01
CA GLY A 205 5.83 3.76 7.72
C GLY A 205 5.28 3.33 6.35
N SER A 206 5.03 4.29 5.46
CA SER A 206 4.82 3.97 4.04
C SER A 206 6.14 3.44 3.47
N GLN A 207 6.10 2.38 2.69
CA GLN A 207 7.28 1.87 2.00
C GLN A 207 7.21 2.33 0.57
N LEU A 208 8.13 3.20 0.15
CA LEU A 208 8.28 3.55 -1.25
C LEU A 208 9.39 2.68 -1.83
N THR A 209 9.07 1.96 -2.89
CA THR A 209 10.01 1.09 -3.60
C THR A 209 10.15 1.55 -5.03
N PHE A 210 11.39 1.69 -5.49
CA PHE A 210 11.71 1.84 -6.91
C PHE A 210 12.20 0.50 -7.45
N SER A 211 11.53 -0.02 -8.48
CA SER A 211 11.93 -1.23 -9.19
C SER A 211 12.54 -0.87 -10.53
N THR A 212 13.74 -1.38 -10.78
CA THR A 212 14.36 -1.44 -12.11
C THR A 212 14.57 -2.90 -12.50
N PRO A 213 14.95 -3.20 -13.75
CA PRO A 213 15.36 -4.55 -14.12
C PRO A 213 16.56 -5.07 -13.32
N GLU A 214 17.48 -4.19 -12.91
CA GLU A 214 18.70 -4.55 -12.20
C GLU A 214 18.54 -4.57 -10.67
N ALA A 215 17.62 -3.79 -10.11
CA ALA A 215 17.56 -3.56 -8.67
C ALA A 215 16.16 -3.24 -8.13
N VAL A 216 16.00 -3.48 -6.83
CA VAL A 216 14.90 -2.99 -6.01
C VAL A 216 15.49 -2.05 -4.95
N VAL A 217 14.99 -0.82 -4.90
CA VAL A 217 15.41 0.21 -3.94
C VAL A 217 14.27 0.50 -2.98
N GLU A 218 14.45 0.19 -1.70
CA GLU A 218 13.49 0.44 -0.61
C GLU A 218 13.83 1.72 0.14
N VAL A 219 12.92 2.69 0.11
CA VAL A 219 13.08 4.02 0.69
C VAL A 219 12.41 4.08 2.06
N ASN A 220 13.20 4.42 3.08
CA ASN A 220 12.78 4.43 4.48
C ASN A 220 13.05 5.81 5.14
N GLY A 221 12.44 6.88 4.63
CA GLY A 221 12.49 8.21 5.26
C GLY A 221 13.80 8.97 5.02
N THR A 222 14.08 9.37 3.77
CA THR A 222 15.41 9.83 3.31
C THR A 222 15.34 10.76 2.10
N THR A 223 16.47 11.43 1.80
CA THR A 223 16.75 12.05 0.49
C THR A 223 17.79 11.25 -0.30
N LEU A 224 17.45 10.87 -1.54
CA LEU A 224 18.30 10.04 -2.42
C LEU A 224 18.05 10.33 -3.91
N ALA A 225 18.95 9.85 -4.77
CA ALA A 225 18.73 9.70 -6.21
C ALA A 225 18.73 8.21 -6.61
N VAL A 226 17.82 7.82 -7.49
CA VAL A 226 17.88 6.55 -8.24
C VAL A 226 18.20 6.90 -9.69
N ILE A 227 19.29 6.36 -10.21
CA ILE A 227 19.80 6.62 -11.56
C ILE A 227 19.84 5.28 -12.28
N ARG A 228 19.27 5.21 -13.48
CA ARG A 228 19.38 4.05 -14.36
C ARG A 228 19.88 4.50 -15.71
N ASP A 229 21.03 3.98 -16.09
CA ASP A 229 21.71 4.29 -17.35
C ASP A 229 22.11 2.99 -18.09
N GLU A 230 23.13 3.07 -18.95
CA GLU A 230 23.63 1.92 -19.70
C GLU A 230 24.42 0.92 -18.86
N ASP A 231 25.07 1.36 -17.77
CA ASP A 231 25.90 0.53 -16.91
C ASP A 231 25.07 -0.26 -15.89
N GLY A 232 23.95 0.31 -15.43
CA GLY A 232 23.03 -0.36 -14.52
C GLY A 232 22.15 0.59 -13.74
N THR A 233 21.80 0.19 -12.51
CA THR A 233 21.04 1.02 -11.56
C THR A 233 21.94 1.44 -10.41
N CYS A 234 22.07 2.75 -10.19
CA CYS A 234 22.78 3.36 -9.07
C CYS A 234 21.80 4.02 -8.11
N VAL A 235 22.03 3.87 -6.81
CA VAL A 235 21.39 4.69 -5.78
C VAL A 235 22.43 5.56 -5.08
N CYS A 236 22.14 6.85 -4.90
CA CYS A 236 22.98 7.80 -4.18
C CYS A 236 22.21 8.33 -2.97
N VAL A 237 22.70 8.10 -1.76
CA VAL A 237 22.00 8.48 -0.52
C VAL A 237 22.59 9.77 0.03
N TYR A 238 21.78 10.82 0.10
CA TYR A 238 22.21 12.10 0.66
C TYR A 238 21.98 12.16 2.18
N SER A 239 20.82 11.72 2.66
CA SER A 239 20.46 11.69 4.08
C SER A 239 19.80 10.36 4.45
N GLY A 240 20.11 9.81 5.63
CA GLY A 240 19.51 8.58 6.16
C GLY A 240 20.04 7.28 5.54
N SER A 241 19.17 6.29 5.28
CA SER A 241 19.56 4.99 4.72
C SER A 241 18.48 4.34 3.87
N VAL A 242 18.88 3.61 2.84
CA VAL A 242 17.96 2.91 1.92
C VAL A 242 18.34 1.43 1.84
N GLY A 243 17.38 0.58 1.52
CA GLY A 243 17.65 -0.81 1.14
C GLY A 243 17.87 -0.91 -0.35
N MET A 244 18.87 -1.68 -0.81
CA MET A 244 19.05 -1.98 -2.22
C MET A 244 19.47 -3.44 -2.41
N SER A 245 18.74 -4.16 -3.25
CA SER A 245 19.02 -5.55 -3.64
C SER A 245 18.74 -5.81 -5.11
N GLU A 246 19.20 -6.96 -5.58
CA GLU A 246 18.66 -7.57 -6.80
C GLU A 246 17.18 -7.95 -6.59
N PRO A 247 16.40 -8.06 -7.68
CA PRO A 247 15.03 -8.58 -7.59
C PRO A 247 14.96 -9.92 -6.85
N CYS A 248 13.98 -10.06 -5.95
CA CYS A 248 13.75 -11.23 -5.10
C CYS A 248 14.83 -11.54 -4.05
N MET A 249 15.84 -10.69 -3.89
CA MET A 249 16.86 -10.81 -2.85
C MET A 249 16.59 -9.84 -1.68
N PRO A 250 17.01 -10.18 -0.44
CA PRO A 250 16.83 -9.29 0.69
C PRO A 250 17.63 -7.98 0.49
N PRO A 251 17.05 -6.81 0.81
CA PRO A 251 17.70 -5.51 0.65
C PRO A 251 18.93 -5.39 1.55
N GLU A 252 20.04 -4.92 0.99
CA GLU A 252 21.21 -4.54 1.75
C GLU A 252 21.21 -3.03 2.01
N PRO A 253 21.60 -2.57 3.21
CA PRO A 253 21.57 -1.15 3.53
C PRO A 253 22.64 -0.37 2.77
N VAL A 254 22.24 0.77 2.20
CA VAL A 254 23.12 1.80 1.66
C VAL A 254 22.99 3.02 2.56
N ALA A 255 24.09 3.33 3.26
CA ALA A 255 24.12 4.40 4.25
C ALA A 255 24.27 5.79 3.63
N GLU A 256 24.00 6.81 4.43
CA GLU A 256 24.24 8.22 4.11
C GLU A 256 25.63 8.47 3.53
N GLY A 257 25.69 9.31 2.49
CA GLY A 257 26.92 9.68 1.81
C GLY A 257 27.49 8.58 0.92
N LYS A 258 26.83 7.41 0.83
CA LYS A 258 27.24 6.34 -0.06
C LYS A 258 26.43 6.33 -1.34
N ARG A 259 27.02 5.71 -2.36
CA ARG A 259 26.32 5.25 -3.56
C ARG A 259 26.57 3.77 -3.78
N LYS A 260 25.55 3.05 -4.23
CA LYS A 260 25.63 1.63 -4.60
C LYS A 260 25.19 1.46 -6.05
N LEU A 261 25.99 0.76 -6.86
CA LEU A 261 25.73 0.45 -8.25
C LEU A 261 25.48 -1.06 -8.40
N MET A 262 24.31 -1.40 -8.93
CA MET A 262 23.96 -2.73 -9.44
C MET A 262 24.14 -2.72 -10.96
N PHE A 263 25.06 -3.53 -11.48
CA PHE A 263 25.34 -3.57 -12.91
C PHE A 263 24.23 -4.29 -13.68
N ARG A 264 24.02 -3.86 -14.93
CA ARG A 264 23.19 -4.61 -15.88
C ARG A 264 23.79 -5.96 -16.24
N ASP A 265 25.12 -6.04 -16.27
CA ASP A 265 25.84 -7.30 -16.34
C ASP A 265 25.82 -7.97 -14.96
N HIS A 266 24.87 -8.89 -14.76
CA HIS A 266 24.68 -9.64 -13.51
C HIS A 266 25.88 -10.52 -13.11
N HIS A 267 26.93 -10.61 -13.94
CA HIS A 267 28.18 -11.27 -13.57
C HIS A 267 29.15 -10.35 -12.81
N LYS A 268 28.89 -9.03 -12.78
CA LYS A 268 29.69 -8.08 -12.02
C LYS A 268 29.11 -7.90 -10.63
N GLU A 269 29.97 -8.02 -9.63
CA GLU A 269 29.62 -7.75 -8.24
C GLU A 269 29.15 -6.30 -8.05
N PRO A 270 28.11 -6.06 -7.24
CA PRO A 270 27.68 -4.71 -6.88
C PRO A 270 28.81 -3.89 -6.24
N VAL A 271 28.87 -2.60 -6.55
CA VAL A 271 29.92 -1.70 -6.05
C VAL A 271 29.32 -0.67 -5.09
N LEU A 272 29.87 -0.61 -3.88
CA LEU A 272 29.56 0.42 -2.88
C LEU A 272 30.73 1.41 -2.78
N MET A 273 30.43 2.71 -2.83
CA MET A 273 31.44 3.78 -2.83
C MET A 273 30.88 5.09 -2.30
N GLU A 274 31.72 6.13 -2.17
CA GLU A 274 31.25 7.46 -1.76
C GLU A 274 30.37 8.11 -2.83
N ILE A 275 29.36 8.87 -2.40
CA ILE A 275 28.64 9.79 -3.27
C ILE A 275 29.61 10.82 -3.85
N THR A 276 29.43 11.17 -5.12
CA THR A 276 30.27 12.21 -5.73
C THR A 276 29.90 13.58 -5.17
N PRO A 277 30.85 14.54 -5.10
CA PRO A 277 30.54 15.90 -4.64
C PRO A 277 29.43 16.58 -5.46
N MET A 278 29.41 16.36 -6.78
CA MET A 278 28.39 16.92 -7.66
C MET A 278 26.99 16.38 -7.33
N GLU A 279 26.87 15.06 -7.10
CA GLU A 279 25.59 14.44 -6.80
C GLU A 279 25.08 14.84 -5.41
N ARG A 280 25.99 14.95 -4.44
CA ARG A 280 25.67 15.48 -3.12
C ARG A 280 25.07 16.89 -3.20
N THR A 281 25.65 17.78 -3.99
CA THR A 281 25.14 19.15 -4.16
C THR A 281 23.74 19.17 -4.80
N LYS A 282 23.50 18.37 -5.84
CA LYS A 282 22.18 18.28 -6.48
C LYS A 282 21.10 17.83 -5.48
N LEU A 283 21.39 16.80 -4.70
CA LEU A 283 20.45 16.27 -3.71
C LEU A 283 20.18 17.25 -2.57
N GLN A 284 21.21 17.98 -2.10
CA GLN A 284 21.02 19.05 -1.13
C GLN A 284 20.10 20.15 -1.67
N MET A 285 20.35 20.64 -2.89
CA MET A 285 19.51 21.67 -3.51
C MET A 285 18.06 21.21 -3.69
N PHE A 286 17.87 19.93 -4.01
CA PHE A 286 16.55 19.34 -4.15
C PHE A 286 15.82 19.23 -2.81
N GLU A 287 16.49 18.78 -1.75
CA GLU A 287 15.93 18.72 -0.39
C GLU A 287 15.50 20.12 0.08
N ASP A 288 16.36 21.13 -0.09
CA ASP A 288 16.07 22.52 0.25
C ASP A 288 14.84 23.06 -0.53
N ALA A 289 14.73 22.71 -1.82
CA ALA A 289 13.63 23.16 -2.67
C ALA A 289 12.30 22.44 -2.38
N ALA A 290 12.33 21.20 -1.91
CA ALA A 290 11.14 20.43 -1.57
C ALA A 290 10.41 20.99 -0.33
N GLY A 291 11.12 21.74 0.53
CA GLY A 291 10.54 22.39 1.70
C GLY A 291 10.02 21.42 2.75
N THR A 292 10.55 20.19 2.77
CA THR A 292 10.23 19.14 3.76
C THR A 292 11.02 19.39 5.04
N HIS A 293 10.52 20.31 5.88
CA HIS A 293 10.93 20.49 7.27
C HIS A 293 9.74 20.41 8.21
#